data_AF-A0A4T0B2I1-F1
#
_entry.id   AF-A0A4T0B2I1-F1
#
_cell.length_a   1.000
_cell.length_b   1.000
_cell.length_c   1.000
_cell.angle_alpha   90.00
_cell.angle_beta   90.00
_cell.angle_gamma   90.00
#
_symmetry.space_group_name_H-M   'P 1'
#
loop_
_entity.id
_entity.type
_entity.pdbx_description
1 polymer ?
#
loop_
_entity_poly.entity_id
_entity_poly.type
_entity_poly.pdbx_seq_one_letter_code
_entity_poly.pdbx_strand_id
1 'polypeptide(L)'
;MINALKQGFNRPGFRVFANGTCGLHLHVGRHDLGFNLDTTKNIMGMFTALERCFDAILPVDRIGVYEDDRFPLPSLISASTTAIQPWIPSKGFNYTSPMSVRQFESLANSVMIAYDKSDVSDFTNAVRYGASIPMWIHHIYSCRTMAELCEYSHPHQSSVNLQHLAPQNNSPGGWPGSLPKKTIEFRLHSGTLDVVEICAWIDLLCRLTVYCENTSTTTLTAWIETQWDNADVTLVDIARLVNAADSTIRHYTSVLLTPDYATNFFNTATTSQAPDILTPLTTQVESTRLSQTCRSGISARITQKLISGRYGQFPNSFLEKVLPAELLEGSDGRYLSNEMEEEQMEAWASEIEERARLAIDERQRWDSRRGASTCLNNLFD
;
A
#
# COMPACT_ATOMS: atom_id res chain seq x y z
N MET A 1 25.73 -14.64 3.30
CA MET A 1 24.99 -15.25 4.43
C MET A 1 23.87 -16.19 3.96
N ILE A 2 22.94 -15.78 3.09
CA ILE A 2 21.82 -16.65 2.64
C ILE A 2 22.30 -17.88 1.83
N ASN A 3 23.27 -17.72 0.95
CA ASN A 3 23.86 -18.88 0.25
C ASN A 3 24.51 -19.86 1.23
N ALA A 4 25.13 -19.37 2.30
CA ALA A 4 25.70 -20.21 3.34
C ALA A 4 24.60 -20.93 4.15
N LEU A 5 23.46 -20.27 4.42
CA LEU A 5 22.29 -20.92 5.03
C LEU A 5 21.77 -22.05 4.15
N LYS A 6 21.57 -21.80 2.84
CA LYS A 6 21.16 -22.82 1.88
C LYS A 6 22.16 -23.99 1.86
N GLN A 7 23.45 -23.71 1.71
CA GLN A 7 24.50 -24.74 1.65
C GLN A 7 24.64 -25.54 2.95
N GLY A 8 24.50 -24.90 4.11
CA GLY A 8 24.69 -25.56 5.40
C GLY A 8 23.48 -26.38 5.87
N PHE A 9 22.27 -25.96 5.51
CA PHE A 9 21.04 -26.59 6.01
C PHE A 9 20.30 -27.44 4.98
N ASN A 10 20.49 -27.21 3.67
CA ASN A 10 19.84 -28.04 2.66
C ASN A 10 20.60 -29.36 2.47
N ARG A 11 20.02 -30.42 3.03
CA ARG A 11 20.50 -31.81 2.98
C ARG A 11 19.30 -32.76 3.10
N PRO A 12 19.44 -34.06 2.84
CA PRO A 12 18.31 -34.99 2.98
C PRO A 12 17.60 -34.85 4.33
N GLY A 13 16.30 -34.57 4.30
CA GLY A 13 15.47 -34.37 5.50
C GLY A 13 15.47 -32.95 6.09
N PHE A 14 16.23 -32.00 5.51
CA PHE A 14 16.26 -30.60 5.96
C PHE A 14 16.20 -29.62 4.76
N ARG A 15 15.33 -28.61 4.85
CA ARG A 15 15.17 -27.57 3.81
C ARG A 15 14.92 -26.19 4.42
N VAL A 16 15.66 -25.20 3.95
CA VAL A 16 15.34 -23.78 4.12
C VAL A 16 14.45 -23.33 2.97
N PHE A 17 13.27 -22.81 3.26
CA PHE A 17 12.33 -22.27 2.28
C PHE A 17 11.66 -21.00 2.82
N ALA A 18 11.12 -20.18 1.92
CA ALA A 18 10.24 -19.06 2.23
C ALA A 18 8.90 -19.32 1.54
N ASN A 19 7.78 -19.13 2.25
CA ASN A 19 6.44 -19.36 1.71
C ASN A 19 5.63 -18.04 1.71
N GLY A 20 4.35 -18.10 1.32
CA GLY A 20 3.48 -16.92 1.23
C GLY A 20 3.21 -16.19 2.56
N THR A 21 3.52 -16.81 3.71
CA THR A 21 3.41 -16.15 5.02
C THR A 21 4.70 -15.44 5.42
N CYS A 22 5.79 -15.59 4.66
CA CYS A 22 7.03 -14.87 4.89
C CYS A 22 6.96 -13.47 4.25
N GLY A 23 7.42 -12.45 4.97
CA GLY A 23 7.64 -11.09 4.47
C GLY A 23 9.11 -10.71 4.55
N LEU A 24 9.58 -9.89 3.60
CA LEU A 24 10.89 -9.25 3.67
C LEU A 24 10.68 -7.79 4.10
N HIS A 25 11.01 -7.50 5.36
CA HIS A 25 10.93 -6.14 5.87
C HIS A 25 12.32 -5.50 5.90
N LEU A 26 12.42 -4.27 5.43
CA LEU A 26 13.65 -3.49 5.51
C LEU A 26 13.48 -2.34 6.47
N HIS A 27 14.35 -2.28 7.48
CA HIS A 27 14.47 -1.13 8.36
C HIS A 27 15.62 -0.27 7.87
N VAL A 28 15.30 0.90 7.31
CA VAL A 28 16.32 1.89 6.93
C VAL A 28 16.41 2.90 8.05
N GLY A 29 17.64 3.19 8.51
CA GLY A 29 17.90 4.14 9.58
C GLY A 29 19.16 4.95 9.30
N ARG A 30 19.24 6.14 9.90
CA ARG A 30 20.40 7.03 9.83
C ARG A 30 21.10 7.08 11.19
N HIS A 31 21.80 6.00 11.54
CA HIS A 31 22.42 5.84 12.86
C HIS A 31 21.44 6.26 13.98
N ASP A 32 21.90 7.07 14.94
CA ASP A 32 21.10 7.55 16.07
C ASP A 32 20.29 8.82 15.76
N LEU A 33 20.40 9.37 14.55
CA LEU A 33 19.77 10.65 14.16
C LEU A 33 18.30 10.47 13.74
N GLY A 34 17.97 9.31 13.14
CA GLY A 34 16.65 9.10 12.52
C GLY A 34 16.44 9.97 11.28
N PHE A 35 15.18 10.17 10.90
CA PHE A 35 14.80 11.00 9.75
C PHE A 35 14.03 12.24 10.20
N ASN A 36 14.28 13.36 9.51
CA ASN A 36 13.48 14.57 9.70
C ASN A 36 12.13 14.44 8.99
N LEU A 37 11.21 15.35 9.33
CA LEU A 37 9.85 15.35 8.79
C LEU A 37 9.83 15.41 7.25
N ASP A 38 10.65 16.27 6.65
CA ASP A 38 10.66 16.47 5.18
C ASP A 38 11.11 15.22 4.44
N THR A 39 12.15 14.53 4.93
CA THR A 39 12.60 13.26 4.35
C THR A 39 11.50 12.20 4.43
N THR A 40 10.81 12.12 5.56
CA THR A 40 9.73 11.15 5.76
C THR A 40 8.51 11.48 4.90
N LYS A 41 8.15 12.77 4.75
CA LYS A 41 7.12 13.23 3.81
C LYS A 41 7.46 12.85 2.37
N ASN A 42 8.71 13.09 1.97
CA ASN A 42 9.21 12.76 0.64
C ASN A 42 9.05 11.27 0.34
N ILE A 43 9.42 10.39 1.29
CA ILE A 43 9.24 8.95 1.16
C ILE A 43 7.75 8.58 1.05
N MET A 44 6.92 9.07 1.97
CA MET A 44 5.47 8.83 1.96
C MET A 44 4.81 9.30 0.66
N GLY A 45 5.24 10.46 0.15
CA GLY A 45 4.79 11.01 -1.12
C GLY A 45 5.14 10.12 -2.32
N MET A 46 6.37 9.62 -2.39
CA MET A 46 6.79 8.68 -3.46
C MET A 46 5.95 7.40 -3.46
N PHE A 47 5.74 6.77 -2.30
CA PHE A 47 4.96 5.55 -2.20
C PHE A 47 3.46 5.76 -2.43
N THR A 48 2.93 6.92 -2.04
CA THR A 48 1.52 7.27 -2.26
C THR A 48 1.25 7.58 -3.72
N ALA A 49 2.08 8.41 -4.37
CA ALA A 49 1.86 8.82 -5.76
C ALA A 49 2.17 7.71 -6.78
N LEU A 50 3.17 6.88 -6.50
CA LEU A 50 3.67 5.87 -7.44
C LEU A 50 3.37 4.44 -6.98
N GLU A 51 2.33 4.26 -6.16
CA GLU A 51 1.96 2.96 -5.59
C GLU A 51 1.84 1.86 -6.67
N ARG A 52 1.24 2.20 -7.82
CA ARG A 52 1.11 1.30 -8.99
C ARG A 52 2.46 0.78 -9.51
N CYS A 53 3.51 1.58 -9.43
CA CYS A 53 4.86 1.19 -9.85
C CYS A 53 5.44 0.12 -8.91
N PHE A 54 5.19 0.26 -7.60
CA PHE A 54 5.62 -0.73 -6.61
C PHE A 54 4.79 -2.01 -6.72
N ASP A 55 3.47 -1.90 -6.88
CA ASP A 55 2.57 -3.04 -7.03
C ASP A 55 2.94 -3.94 -8.22
N ALA A 56 3.54 -3.38 -9.29
CA ALA A 56 3.96 -4.12 -10.49
C ALA A 56 5.03 -5.19 -10.27
N ILE A 57 5.71 -5.21 -9.11
CA ILE A 57 6.70 -6.23 -8.73
C ILE A 57 6.25 -7.11 -7.56
N LEU A 58 5.08 -6.86 -6.98
CA LEU A 58 4.58 -7.61 -5.84
C LEU A 58 3.86 -8.88 -6.30
N PRO A 59 3.77 -9.92 -5.43
CA PRO A 59 2.87 -11.02 -5.69
C PRO A 59 1.40 -10.56 -5.63
N VAL A 60 0.52 -11.27 -6.35
CA VAL A 60 -0.91 -10.95 -6.49
C VAL A 60 -1.61 -10.73 -5.14
N ASP A 61 -1.33 -11.58 -4.14
CA ASP A 61 -1.91 -11.49 -2.79
C ASP A 61 -1.42 -10.30 -1.94
N ARG A 62 -0.44 -9.56 -2.42
CA ARG A 62 0.09 -8.33 -1.81
C ARG A 62 -0.38 -7.07 -2.55
N ILE A 63 -0.96 -7.21 -3.74
CA ILE A 63 -1.53 -6.09 -4.53
C ILE A 63 -3.00 -5.98 -4.19
N GLY A 64 -3.39 -4.93 -3.47
CA GLY A 64 -4.77 -4.76 -3.04
C GLY A 64 -5.13 -5.78 -1.96
N VAL A 65 -5.52 -5.27 -0.80
CA VAL A 65 -5.51 -6.05 0.44
C VAL A 65 -6.94 -6.41 0.81
N TYR A 66 -7.73 -6.78 -0.20
CA TYR A 66 -9.19 -6.81 -0.08
C TYR A 66 -9.77 -8.11 -0.65
N GLU A 67 -10.79 -8.66 0.02
CA GLU A 67 -11.49 -9.88 -0.42
C GLU A 67 -12.35 -9.65 -1.66
N ASP A 68 -12.82 -8.42 -1.85
CA ASP A 68 -13.70 -8.04 -2.95
C ASP A 68 -13.43 -6.61 -3.42
N ASP A 69 -12.86 -6.46 -4.62
CA ASP A 69 -12.67 -5.15 -5.28
C ASP A 69 -13.84 -4.84 -6.24
N ARG A 70 -14.96 -5.57 -6.20
CA ARG A 70 -16.09 -5.33 -7.12
C ARG A 70 -16.83 -4.02 -6.86
N PHE A 71 -16.54 -3.31 -5.78
CA PHE A 71 -17.20 -2.06 -5.46
C PHE A 71 -16.31 -0.87 -5.83
N PRO A 72 -16.76 0.01 -6.72
CA PRO A 72 -16.15 1.32 -6.92
C PRO A 72 -16.27 2.12 -5.62
N LEU A 73 -15.76 3.34 -5.68
CA LEU A 73 -15.55 4.20 -4.53
C LEU A 73 -16.74 4.54 -3.62
N PRO A 74 -18.05 4.30 -3.82
CA PRO A 74 -19.02 4.63 -2.77
C PRO A 74 -18.88 3.86 -1.44
N SER A 75 -17.97 2.89 -1.37
CA SER A 75 -17.61 2.20 -0.13
C SER A 75 -16.65 2.98 0.78
N LEU A 76 -16.43 4.29 0.59
CA LEU A 76 -15.60 5.10 1.49
C LEU A 76 -16.04 4.97 2.96
N ILE A 77 -17.33 4.73 3.19
CA ILE A 77 -17.94 4.65 4.52
C ILE A 77 -18.77 3.36 4.59
N SER A 78 -18.43 2.49 5.56
CA SER A 78 -19.19 1.27 5.86
C SER A 78 -20.49 1.63 6.60
N ALA A 79 -21.59 0.96 6.23
CA ALA A 79 -22.90 1.11 6.87
C ALA A 79 -23.20 0.05 7.95
N SER A 80 -22.24 -0.84 8.27
CA SER A 80 -22.47 -1.99 9.15
C SER A 80 -21.41 -2.20 10.23
N THR A 81 -20.50 -1.24 10.44
CA THR A 81 -19.43 -1.36 11.42
C THR A 81 -19.14 -0.02 12.10
N THR A 82 -18.91 -0.04 13.42
CA THR A 82 -18.39 1.11 14.19
C THR A 82 -16.99 1.56 13.76
N ALA A 83 -16.38 0.88 12.80
CA ALA A 83 -15.11 1.22 12.19
C ALA A 83 -15.30 1.82 10.80
N ILE A 84 -14.64 2.95 10.55
CA ILE A 84 -14.46 3.52 9.20
C ILE A 84 -13.45 2.61 8.49
N GLN A 85 -13.95 1.61 7.78
CA GLN A 85 -13.16 0.69 6.98
C GLN A 85 -13.72 0.75 5.56
N PRO A 86 -13.04 1.43 4.62
CA PRO A 86 -13.58 1.57 3.30
C PRO A 86 -13.54 0.28 2.46
N TRP A 87 -13.17 -0.88 3.04
CA TRP A 87 -12.98 -2.15 2.34
C TRP A 87 -13.18 -3.36 3.27
N ILE A 88 -13.22 -4.56 2.66
CA ILE A 88 -13.18 -5.86 3.36
C ILE A 88 -11.75 -6.40 3.29
N PRO A 89 -11.01 -6.55 4.42
CA PRO A 89 -9.60 -6.92 4.40
C PRO A 89 -9.40 -8.37 3.95
N SER A 90 -8.47 -8.62 3.03
CA SER A 90 -8.03 -9.96 2.65
C SER A 90 -7.13 -10.57 3.74
N LYS A 91 -6.87 -11.87 3.66
CA LYS A 91 -5.87 -12.54 4.52
C LYS A 91 -4.47 -11.91 4.41
N GLY A 92 -4.18 -11.21 3.31
CA GLY A 92 -2.94 -10.45 3.09
C GLY A 92 -2.80 -9.22 3.98
N PHE A 93 -3.89 -8.71 4.55
CA PHE A 93 -3.95 -7.50 5.37
C PHE A 93 -3.06 -7.51 6.60
N ASN A 94 -2.89 -8.69 7.19
CA ASN A 94 -2.07 -8.83 8.38
C ASN A 94 -0.56 -8.68 8.08
N TYR A 95 -0.15 -8.63 6.81
CA TYR A 95 1.25 -8.60 6.41
C TYR A 95 1.68 -7.22 5.87
N THR A 96 0.90 -6.66 4.94
CA THR A 96 1.13 -5.34 4.36
C THR A 96 -0.19 -4.72 3.90
N SER A 97 -0.32 -3.41 4.10
CA SER A 97 -1.43 -2.56 3.64
C SER A 97 -0.85 -1.47 2.74
N PRO A 98 -1.38 -1.26 1.52
CA PRO A 98 -1.00 -0.16 0.63
C PRO A 98 -1.07 1.20 1.33
N MET A 99 -0.41 2.20 0.76
CA MET A 99 -0.54 3.58 1.24
C MET A 99 -1.96 4.11 1.03
N SER A 100 -2.60 3.78 -0.10
CA SER A 100 -3.92 4.29 -0.45
C SER A 100 -5.01 3.95 0.58
N VAL A 101 -4.91 2.78 1.23
CA VAL A 101 -5.72 2.34 2.40
C VAL A 101 -5.87 3.48 3.40
N ARG A 102 -4.74 4.04 3.87
CA ARG A 102 -4.73 5.05 4.93
C ARG A 102 -5.22 6.40 4.43
N GLN A 103 -5.00 6.70 3.15
CA GLN A 103 -5.56 7.90 2.54
C GLN A 103 -7.09 7.85 2.52
N PHE A 104 -7.68 6.70 2.19
CA PHE A 104 -9.13 6.54 2.21
C PHE A 104 -9.74 6.54 3.61
N GLU A 105 -9.08 5.94 4.61
CA GLU A 105 -9.52 6.04 6.00
C GLU A 105 -9.50 7.51 6.48
N SER A 106 -8.45 8.25 6.17
CA SER A 106 -8.34 9.67 6.49
C SER A 106 -9.44 10.49 5.80
N LEU A 107 -9.70 10.22 4.52
CA LEU A 107 -10.77 10.86 3.76
C LEU A 107 -12.13 10.60 4.39
N ALA A 108 -12.45 9.33 4.67
CA ALA A 108 -13.73 8.94 5.23
C ALA A 108 -13.96 9.56 6.61
N ASN A 109 -12.92 9.65 7.46
CA ASN A 109 -12.98 10.43 8.70
C ASN A 109 -13.31 11.91 8.45
N SER A 110 -12.64 12.53 7.47
CA SER A 110 -12.85 13.95 7.15
C SER A 110 -14.27 14.23 6.67
N VAL A 111 -14.80 13.37 5.78
CA VAL A 111 -16.17 13.44 5.30
C VAL A 111 -17.17 13.31 6.45
N MET A 112 -16.97 12.32 7.33
CA MET A 112 -17.85 12.08 8.49
C MET A 112 -17.87 13.28 9.45
N ILE A 113 -16.70 13.87 9.73
CA ILE A 113 -16.59 15.05 10.60
C ILE A 113 -17.28 16.27 9.97
N ALA A 114 -17.06 16.50 8.67
CA ALA A 114 -17.70 17.62 7.97
C ALA A 114 -19.23 17.49 7.95
N TYR A 115 -19.73 16.27 7.67
CA TYR A 115 -21.15 15.99 7.68
C TYR A 115 -21.79 16.16 9.07
N ASP A 116 -21.18 15.60 10.12
CA ASP A 116 -21.67 15.72 11.51
C ASP A 116 -21.73 17.18 11.98
N LYS A 117 -20.76 18.01 11.55
CA LYS A 117 -20.73 19.44 11.84
C LYS A 117 -21.62 20.29 10.92
N SER A 118 -22.26 19.68 9.92
CA SER A 118 -22.99 20.40 8.86
C SER A 118 -22.11 21.42 8.12
N ASP A 119 -20.80 21.13 7.97
CA ASP A 119 -19.87 21.96 7.21
C ASP A 119 -19.93 21.59 5.72
N VAL A 120 -20.78 22.29 4.99
CA VAL A 120 -21.03 22.05 3.56
C VAL A 120 -19.74 22.24 2.74
N SER A 121 -18.92 23.24 3.08
CA SER A 121 -17.71 23.56 2.32
C SER A 121 -16.68 22.42 2.43
N ASP A 122 -16.38 21.99 3.65
CA ASP A 122 -15.41 20.92 3.88
C ASP A 122 -15.93 19.58 3.33
N PHE A 123 -17.23 19.32 3.44
CA PHE A 123 -17.84 18.12 2.87
C PHE A 123 -17.71 18.11 1.34
N THR A 124 -18.11 19.19 0.66
CA THR A 124 -18.01 19.29 -0.80
C THR A 124 -16.56 19.18 -1.27
N ASN A 125 -15.60 19.81 -0.60
CA ASN A 125 -14.19 19.72 -0.94
C ASN A 125 -13.63 18.29 -0.77
N ALA A 126 -13.98 17.62 0.34
CA ALA A 126 -13.55 16.25 0.60
C ALA A 126 -14.11 15.28 -0.43
N VAL A 127 -15.39 15.39 -0.76
CA VAL A 127 -16.05 14.55 -1.78
C VAL A 127 -15.45 14.77 -3.16
N ARG A 128 -15.21 16.03 -3.55
CA ARG A 128 -14.76 16.40 -4.89
C ARG A 128 -13.30 16.07 -5.16
N TYR A 129 -12.43 16.32 -4.18
CA TYR A 129 -10.99 16.23 -4.42
C TYR A 129 -10.32 15.16 -3.56
N GLY A 130 -10.92 14.79 -2.44
CA GLY A 130 -10.27 14.01 -1.38
C GLY A 130 -9.92 12.58 -1.76
N ALA A 131 -10.50 12.04 -2.84
CA ALA A 131 -10.17 10.72 -3.38
C ALA A 131 -9.09 10.77 -4.48
N SER A 132 -8.33 11.87 -4.61
CA SER A 132 -7.30 12.04 -5.64
C SER A 132 -5.88 12.02 -5.08
N ILE A 133 -4.92 11.52 -5.88
CA ILE A 133 -3.49 11.51 -5.50
C ILE A 133 -2.99 12.94 -5.19
N PRO A 134 -3.27 13.98 -6.00
CA PRO A 134 -2.85 15.34 -5.68
C PRO A 134 -3.29 15.81 -4.29
N MET A 135 -4.51 15.49 -3.86
CA MET A 135 -4.97 15.84 -2.51
C MET A 135 -4.28 15.04 -1.41
N TRP A 136 -4.04 13.75 -1.61
CA TRP A 136 -3.30 12.93 -0.63
C TRP A 136 -1.87 13.45 -0.45
N ILE A 137 -1.23 13.80 -1.55
CA ILE A 137 0.10 14.42 -1.56
C ILE A 137 0.06 15.77 -0.85
N HIS A 138 -0.92 16.62 -1.13
CA HIS A 138 -1.12 17.88 -0.44
C HIS A 138 -1.23 17.69 1.08
N HIS A 139 -2.01 16.72 1.56
CA HIS A 139 -2.17 16.44 2.99
C HIS A 139 -0.87 15.95 3.64
N ILE A 140 -0.16 15.00 3.01
CA ILE A 140 1.14 14.51 3.49
C ILE A 140 2.13 15.67 3.66
N TYR A 141 2.23 16.54 2.64
CA TYR A 141 3.18 17.66 2.67
C TYR A 141 2.75 18.79 3.61
N SER A 142 1.47 18.89 3.93
CA SER A 142 0.92 19.88 4.87
C SER A 142 1.13 19.53 6.35
N CYS A 143 1.48 18.27 6.67
CA CYS A 143 1.79 17.85 8.03
C CYS A 143 2.89 18.73 8.64
N ARG A 144 2.71 19.25 9.85
CA ARG A 144 3.68 20.12 10.53
C ARG A 144 4.51 19.37 11.55
N THR A 145 4.07 18.18 11.95
CA THR A 145 4.74 17.34 12.94
C THR A 145 4.87 15.91 12.44
N MET A 146 5.85 15.17 12.99
CA MET A 146 5.98 13.74 12.74
C MET A 146 4.76 12.95 13.24
N ALA A 147 4.11 13.44 14.31
CA ALA A 147 2.90 12.82 14.85
C ALA A 147 1.75 12.83 13.83
N GLU A 148 1.48 13.99 13.20
CA GLU A 148 0.49 14.12 12.13
C GLU A 148 0.82 13.19 10.95
N LEU A 149 2.08 13.17 10.51
CA LEU A 149 2.48 12.31 9.39
C LEU A 149 2.28 10.81 9.71
N CYS A 150 2.54 10.40 10.95
CA CYS A 150 2.34 9.02 11.39
C CYS A 150 0.88 8.56 11.33
N GLU A 151 -0.12 9.46 11.30
CA GLU A 151 -1.53 9.08 11.14
C GLU A 151 -1.79 8.38 9.80
N TYR A 152 -1.00 8.70 8.76
CA TYR A 152 -1.03 8.07 7.44
C TYR A 152 -0.31 6.71 7.39
N SER A 153 0.15 6.18 8.52
CA SER A 153 0.83 4.88 8.64
C SER A 153 0.24 4.05 9.78
N HIS A 154 -0.19 2.82 9.52
CA HIS A 154 -0.61 1.88 10.57
C HIS A 154 0.58 1.05 11.06
N PRO A 155 0.84 1.01 12.38
CA PRO A 155 1.87 0.15 12.96
C PRO A 155 1.73 -1.30 12.52
N HIS A 156 2.83 -1.91 12.05
CA HIS A 156 2.89 -3.32 11.64
C HIS A 156 1.99 -3.72 10.45
N GLN A 157 1.30 -2.78 9.81
CA GLN A 157 0.47 -3.08 8.64
C GLN A 157 0.88 -2.25 7.44
N SER A 158 1.15 -0.95 7.57
CA SER A 158 1.45 -0.12 6.40
C SER A 158 2.72 -0.56 5.65
N SER A 159 2.64 -0.49 4.33
CA SER A 159 3.75 -0.71 3.39
C SER A 159 4.97 0.15 3.71
N VAL A 160 4.74 1.40 4.12
CA VAL A 160 5.71 2.28 4.78
C VAL A 160 5.24 2.48 6.22
N ASN A 161 5.93 1.84 7.17
CA ASN A 161 5.61 1.91 8.59
C ASN A 161 6.53 2.91 9.31
N LEU A 162 5.90 3.93 9.90
CA LEU A 162 6.53 5.04 10.60
C LEU A 162 6.55 4.88 12.14
N GLN A 163 6.07 3.76 12.68
CA GLN A 163 5.97 3.53 14.14
C GLN A 163 7.27 3.82 14.89
N HIS A 164 8.43 3.48 14.30
CA HIS A 164 9.73 3.71 14.96
C HIS A 164 10.22 5.17 14.90
N LEU A 165 9.48 6.06 14.23
CA LEU A 165 9.68 7.52 14.19
C LEU A 165 8.65 8.27 15.04
N ALA A 166 7.55 7.61 15.43
CA ALA A 166 6.51 8.24 16.24
C ALA A 166 7.03 8.61 17.65
N PRO A 167 6.54 9.71 18.24
CA PRO A 167 6.80 10.01 19.66
C PRO A 167 6.41 8.83 20.54
N GLN A 168 7.27 8.45 21.50
CA GLN A 168 7.13 7.22 22.32
C GLN A 168 5.78 7.07 23.05
N ASN A 169 5.04 8.16 23.25
CA ASN A 169 3.75 8.14 23.95
C ASN A 169 2.63 7.44 23.16
N ASN A 170 2.82 7.14 21.87
CA ASN A 170 1.81 6.55 20.99
C ASN A 170 2.18 5.16 20.45
N SER A 171 3.14 4.46 21.06
CA SER A 171 3.51 3.08 20.67
C SER A 171 2.85 2.04 21.59
N PRO A 172 1.62 1.58 21.32
CA PRO A 172 1.08 0.42 22.03
C PRO A 172 1.97 -0.79 21.66
N GLY A 173 2.74 -1.30 22.62
CA GLY A 173 3.61 -2.47 22.45
C GLY A 173 5.12 -2.23 22.60
N GLY A 174 5.56 -1.02 22.94
CA GLY A 174 6.95 -0.80 23.34
C GLY A 174 7.28 -1.52 24.65
N TRP A 175 8.15 -2.52 24.61
CA TRP A 175 8.68 -3.12 25.84
C TRP A 175 9.42 -2.04 26.66
N PRO A 176 9.20 -1.96 27.98
CA PRO A 176 9.90 -1.00 28.83
C PRO A 176 11.42 -1.13 28.65
N GLY A 177 12.08 -0.04 28.25
CA GLY A 177 13.53 -0.01 28.02
C GLY A 177 14.01 -0.24 26.57
N SER A 178 13.10 -0.45 25.61
CA SER A 178 13.50 -0.46 24.20
C SER A 178 13.83 0.95 23.70
N LEU A 179 15.08 1.15 23.22
CA LEU A 179 15.46 2.39 22.55
C LEU A 179 14.65 2.54 21.25
N PRO A 180 14.22 3.76 20.89
CA PRO A 180 13.53 3.98 19.62
C PRO A 180 14.47 3.57 18.49
N LYS A 181 14.03 2.67 17.60
CA LYS A 181 14.86 2.18 16.49
C LYS A 181 15.21 3.29 15.49
N LYS A 182 14.42 4.38 15.46
CA LYS A 182 14.61 5.55 14.58
C LYS A 182 14.76 5.17 13.10
N THR A 183 13.99 4.18 12.68
CA THR A 183 14.01 3.63 11.31
C THR A 183 12.67 3.82 10.62
N ILE A 184 12.69 3.92 9.29
CA ILE A 184 11.50 3.66 8.48
C ILE A 184 11.50 2.17 8.15
N GLU A 185 10.38 1.49 8.39
CA GLU A 185 10.21 0.09 8.03
C GLU A 185 9.41 -0.03 6.72
N PHE A 186 9.96 -0.70 5.73
CA PHE A 186 9.29 -1.03 4.47
C PHE A 186 8.81 -2.49 4.50
N ARG A 187 7.53 -2.73 4.25
CA ARG A 187 6.85 -4.03 4.47
C ARG A 187 6.24 -4.68 3.22
N LEU A 188 6.47 -4.11 2.04
CA LEU A 188 5.82 -4.54 0.79
C LEU A 188 6.29 -5.90 0.27
N HIS A 189 7.58 -6.19 0.38
CA HIS A 189 8.20 -7.26 -0.38
C HIS A 189 7.91 -8.65 0.21
N SER A 190 7.59 -9.61 -0.65
CA SER A 190 7.41 -11.01 -0.23
C SER A 190 8.70 -11.61 0.32
N GLY A 191 8.59 -12.58 1.22
CA GLY A 191 9.75 -13.35 1.66
C GLY A 191 10.38 -14.09 0.49
N THR A 192 11.69 -13.96 0.34
CA THR A 192 12.47 -14.65 -0.69
C THR A 192 13.80 -15.11 -0.10
N LEU A 193 14.41 -16.11 -0.74
CA LEU A 193 15.79 -16.54 -0.44
C LEU A 193 16.73 -16.27 -1.63
N ASP A 194 16.27 -15.52 -2.63
CA ASP A 194 17.11 -15.06 -3.74
C ASP A 194 17.91 -13.83 -3.29
N VAL A 195 19.24 -13.97 -3.33
CA VAL A 195 20.16 -12.91 -2.91
C VAL A 195 20.10 -11.70 -3.84
N VAL A 196 19.89 -11.92 -5.15
CA VAL A 196 19.80 -10.84 -6.14
C VAL A 196 18.56 -9.99 -5.87
N GLU A 197 17.41 -10.63 -5.65
CA GLU A 197 16.15 -9.95 -5.34
C GLU A 197 16.24 -9.17 -4.02
N ILE A 198 16.82 -9.77 -2.98
CA ILE A 198 17.02 -9.10 -1.68
C ILE A 198 17.97 -7.90 -1.82
N CYS A 199 19.11 -8.07 -2.50
CA CYS A 199 20.06 -6.98 -2.69
C CYS A 199 19.47 -5.85 -3.55
N ALA A 200 18.72 -6.17 -4.59
CA ALA A 200 18.04 -5.18 -5.43
C ALA A 200 17.02 -4.37 -4.63
N TRP A 201 16.23 -5.03 -3.76
CA TRP A 201 15.26 -4.34 -2.92
C TRP A 201 15.93 -3.45 -1.86
N ILE A 202 16.99 -3.94 -1.23
CA ILE A 202 17.79 -3.14 -0.27
C ILE A 202 18.39 -1.91 -0.95
N ASP A 203 19.04 -2.10 -2.10
CA ASP A 203 19.67 -0.99 -2.84
C ASP A 203 18.62 0.04 -3.28
N LEU A 204 17.50 -0.39 -3.87
CA LEU A 204 16.42 0.51 -4.29
C LEU A 204 15.91 1.38 -3.13
N LEU A 205 15.57 0.78 -1.99
CA LEU A 205 14.98 1.50 -0.86
C LEU A 205 15.99 2.41 -0.14
N CYS A 206 17.24 1.96 0.01
CA CYS A 206 18.30 2.80 0.56
C CYS A 206 18.57 4.00 -0.34
N ARG A 207 18.64 3.79 -1.67
CA ARG A 207 18.86 4.85 -2.65
C ARG A 207 17.69 5.81 -2.73
N LEU A 208 16.46 5.30 -2.68
CA LEU A 208 15.25 6.12 -2.58
C LEU A 208 15.26 6.98 -1.32
N THR A 209 15.65 6.42 -0.17
CA THR A 209 15.77 7.16 1.09
C THR A 209 16.82 8.27 0.99
N VAL A 210 18.01 7.97 0.45
CA VAL A 210 19.08 8.96 0.22
C VAL A 210 18.65 10.04 -0.76
N TYR A 211 17.92 9.67 -1.82
CA TYR A 211 17.38 10.63 -2.78
C TYR A 211 16.36 11.56 -2.11
N CYS A 212 15.44 11.01 -1.31
CA CYS A 212 14.44 11.79 -0.57
C CYS A 212 15.07 12.72 0.47
N GLU A 213 16.19 12.33 1.09
CA GLU A 213 16.93 13.17 2.04
C GLU A 213 17.68 14.33 1.35
N ASN A 214 18.22 14.09 0.15
CA ASN A 214 18.99 15.08 -0.60
C ASN A 214 18.14 15.97 -1.53
N THR A 215 16.86 15.65 -1.69
CA THR A 215 15.93 16.40 -2.55
C THR A 215 15.01 17.23 -1.69
N SER A 216 14.93 18.54 -1.96
CA SER A 216 13.98 19.39 -1.23
C SER A 216 12.55 18.91 -1.48
N THR A 217 11.69 19.04 -0.47
CA THR A 217 10.27 18.73 -0.59
C THR A 217 9.62 19.43 -1.79
N THR A 218 9.88 20.72 -1.99
CA THR A 218 9.34 21.47 -3.13
C THR A 218 9.74 20.86 -4.47
N THR A 219 11.02 20.50 -4.63
CA THR A 219 11.51 19.87 -5.86
C THR A 219 10.85 18.51 -6.10
N LEU A 220 10.71 17.70 -5.04
CA LEU A 220 10.13 16.38 -5.16
C LEU A 220 8.62 16.43 -5.45
N THR A 221 7.88 17.29 -4.75
CA THR A 221 6.44 17.49 -5.00
C THR A 221 6.20 17.93 -6.43
N ALA A 222 6.96 18.90 -6.95
CA ALA A 222 6.86 19.33 -8.35
C ALA A 222 7.16 18.20 -9.34
N TRP A 223 8.11 17.32 -9.03
CA TRP A 223 8.35 16.13 -9.86
C TRP A 223 7.16 15.16 -9.79
N ILE A 224 6.66 14.84 -8.59
CA ILE A 224 5.50 13.95 -8.39
C ILE A 224 4.29 14.45 -9.17
N GLU A 225 4.01 15.75 -9.14
CA GLU A 225 2.90 16.39 -9.87
C GLU A 225 2.93 16.13 -11.37
N THR A 226 4.10 15.85 -11.95
CA THR A 226 4.26 15.53 -13.38
C THR A 226 4.24 14.03 -13.70
N GLN A 227 4.25 13.16 -12.69
CA GLN A 227 4.45 11.71 -12.88
C GLN A 227 3.35 10.82 -12.30
N TRP A 228 2.55 11.31 -11.35
CA TRP A 228 1.55 10.49 -10.66
C TRP A 228 0.50 9.87 -11.61
N ASP A 229 0.14 10.60 -12.67
CA ASP A 229 -0.76 10.19 -13.74
C ASP A 229 0.00 9.75 -15.02
N ASN A 230 1.31 9.53 -14.94
CA ASN A 230 2.08 9.04 -16.06
C ASN A 230 2.00 7.50 -16.13
N ALA A 231 1.21 7.00 -17.09
CA ALA A 231 1.03 5.58 -17.32
C ALA A 231 2.33 4.82 -17.64
N ASP A 232 3.32 5.49 -18.23
CA ASP A 232 4.56 4.86 -18.71
C ASP A 232 5.63 4.75 -17.63
N VAL A 233 5.48 5.47 -16.50
CA VAL A 233 6.43 5.39 -15.40
C VAL A 233 6.35 4.02 -14.75
N THR A 234 7.52 3.41 -14.55
CA THR A 234 7.67 2.11 -13.91
C THR A 234 8.62 2.18 -12.71
N LEU A 235 8.72 1.09 -11.95
CA LEU A 235 9.73 0.95 -10.89
C LEU A 235 11.16 1.10 -11.43
N VAL A 236 11.41 0.76 -12.70
CA VAL A 236 12.75 0.91 -13.31
C VAL A 236 13.11 2.38 -13.46
N ASP A 237 12.14 3.24 -13.76
CA ASP A 237 12.35 4.68 -13.87
C ASP A 237 12.59 5.31 -12.49
N ILE A 238 11.89 4.82 -11.47
CA ILE A 238 12.18 5.16 -10.06
C ILE A 238 13.60 4.72 -9.68
N ALA A 239 14.01 3.50 -10.04
CA ALA A 239 15.35 2.99 -9.77
C ALA A 239 16.44 3.87 -10.43
N ARG A 240 16.19 4.36 -11.65
CA ARG A 240 17.09 5.31 -12.34
C ARG A 240 17.10 6.68 -11.65
N LEU A 241 15.93 7.21 -11.28
CA LEU A 241 15.80 8.50 -10.60
C LEU A 241 16.64 8.55 -9.33
N VAL A 242 16.57 7.50 -8.52
CA VAL A 242 17.26 7.43 -7.23
C VAL A 242 18.72 7.01 -7.36
N ASN A 243 19.22 6.83 -8.59
CA ASN A 243 20.57 6.35 -8.87
C ASN A 243 20.88 5.00 -8.21
N ALA A 244 19.96 4.04 -8.35
CA ALA A 244 20.18 2.65 -7.95
C ALA A 244 21.29 2.01 -8.77
N ALA A 245 21.92 0.97 -8.23
CA ALA A 245 22.99 0.26 -8.92
C ALA A 245 22.49 -0.38 -10.22
N ASP A 246 23.37 -0.49 -11.22
CA ASP A 246 23.02 -1.12 -12.51
C ASP A 246 22.49 -2.54 -12.36
N SER A 247 22.95 -3.28 -11.34
CA SER A 247 22.42 -4.61 -11.02
C SER A 247 20.95 -4.58 -10.60
N THR A 248 20.56 -3.57 -9.83
CA THR A 248 19.18 -3.33 -9.38
C THR A 248 18.29 -2.95 -10.55
N ILE A 249 18.76 -2.03 -11.40
CA ILE A 249 18.06 -1.61 -12.62
C ILE A 249 17.86 -2.81 -13.55
N ARG A 250 18.92 -3.60 -13.80
CA ARG A 250 18.82 -4.82 -14.61
C ARG A 250 17.84 -5.83 -14.01
N HIS A 251 17.88 -6.05 -12.70
CA HIS A 251 16.98 -6.98 -12.03
C HIS A 251 15.51 -6.59 -12.25
N TYR A 252 15.11 -5.35 -11.93
CA TYR A 252 13.72 -4.93 -12.11
C TYR A 252 13.32 -4.80 -13.58
N THR A 253 14.26 -4.50 -14.47
CA THR A 253 14.03 -4.59 -15.92
C THR A 253 13.66 -6.02 -16.32
N SER A 254 14.39 -7.03 -15.82
CA SER A 254 14.08 -8.44 -16.08
C SER A 254 12.72 -8.84 -15.49
N VAL A 255 12.43 -8.45 -14.24
CA VAL A 255 11.15 -8.74 -13.57
C VAL A 255 9.96 -8.20 -14.36
N LEU A 256 10.06 -6.98 -14.88
CA LEU A 256 8.95 -6.32 -15.56
C LEU A 256 8.82 -6.67 -17.05
N LEU A 257 9.95 -6.88 -17.74
CA LEU A 257 9.98 -6.97 -19.21
C LEU A 257 10.27 -8.37 -19.75
N THR A 258 10.71 -9.32 -18.92
CA THR A 258 10.98 -10.70 -19.39
C THR A 258 9.73 -11.57 -19.18
N PRO A 259 9.05 -12.05 -20.24
CA PRO A 259 7.79 -12.79 -20.11
C PRO A 259 7.89 -14.04 -19.21
N ASP A 260 9.01 -14.76 -19.32
CA ASP A 260 9.23 -16.03 -18.60
C ASP A 260 10.02 -15.87 -17.29
N TYR A 261 10.15 -14.65 -16.74
CA TYR A 261 10.94 -14.40 -15.52
C TYR A 261 10.54 -15.35 -14.37
N ALA A 262 9.25 -15.40 -14.04
CA ALA A 262 8.74 -16.22 -12.95
C ALA A 262 8.93 -17.73 -13.21
N THR A 263 8.72 -18.17 -14.46
CA THR A 263 8.92 -19.56 -14.87
C THR A 263 10.39 -19.97 -14.77
N ASN A 264 11.31 -19.10 -15.22
CA ASN A 264 12.75 -19.33 -15.13
C ASN A 264 13.21 -19.39 -13.67
N PHE A 265 12.65 -18.53 -12.82
CA PHE A 265 12.90 -18.57 -11.38
C PHE A 265 12.42 -19.90 -10.77
N PHE A 266 11.18 -20.30 -11.05
CA PHE A 266 10.61 -21.57 -10.59
C PHE A 266 11.48 -22.78 -10.99
N ASN A 267 11.87 -22.84 -12.26
CA ASN A 267 12.72 -23.90 -12.78
C ASN A 267 14.08 -23.92 -12.06
N THR A 268 14.70 -22.76 -11.86
CA THR A 268 15.98 -22.66 -11.15
C THR A 268 15.83 -23.09 -9.69
N ALA A 269 14.80 -22.62 -8.99
CA ALA A 269 14.56 -22.94 -7.58
C ALA A 269 14.34 -24.45 -7.36
N THR A 270 13.52 -25.09 -8.21
CA THR A 270 13.16 -26.51 -8.09
C THR A 270 14.24 -27.47 -8.58
N THR A 271 15.14 -27.04 -9.46
CA THR A 271 16.23 -27.90 -10.00
C THR A 271 17.59 -27.68 -9.33
N SER A 272 17.74 -26.62 -8.52
CA SER A 272 19.01 -26.29 -7.86
C SER A 272 19.52 -27.33 -6.86
N GLN A 273 18.70 -28.33 -6.48
CA GLN A 273 19.03 -29.32 -5.46
C GLN A 273 18.65 -30.72 -5.90
N ALA A 274 19.40 -31.71 -5.42
CA ALA A 274 19.10 -33.11 -5.69
C ALA A 274 17.73 -33.51 -5.09
N PRO A 275 16.92 -34.32 -5.78
CA PRO A 275 15.63 -34.76 -5.26
C PRO A 275 15.76 -35.50 -3.93
N ASP A 276 14.89 -35.19 -2.97
CA ASP A 276 14.78 -35.82 -1.65
C ASP A 276 13.31 -35.87 -1.18
N ILE A 277 13.07 -36.32 0.06
CA ILE A 277 11.72 -36.44 0.64
C ILE A 277 10.98 -35.09 0.77
N LEU A 278 11.70 -33.96 0.74
CA LEU A 278 11.15 -32.61 0.82
C LEU A 278 11.00 -31.93 -0.55
N THR A 279 11.37 -32.61 -1.65
CA THR A 279 11.15 -32.10 -3.01
C THR A 279 9.69 -31.75 -3.28
N PRO A 280 8.68 -32.57 -2.93
CA PRO A 280 7.27 -32.21 -3.14
C PRO A 280 6.86 -30.90 -2.44
N LEU A 281 7.36 -30.68 -1.21
CA LEU A 281 7.11 -29.45 -0.47
C LEU A 281 7.73 -28.23 -1.18
N THR A 282 8.98 -28.36 -1.63
CA THR A 282 9.67 -27.28 -2.35
C THR A 282 8.93 -26.94 -3.64
N THR A 283 8.54 -27.94 -4.44
CA THR A 283 7.77 -27.74 -5.66
C THR A 283 6.43 -27.07 -5.40
N GLN A 284 5.71 -27.44 -4.32
CA GLN A 284 4.44 -26.83 -3.96
C GLN A 284 4.60 -25.35 -3.57
N VAL A 285 5.62 -25.03 -2.77
CA VAL A 285 5.91 -23.65 -2.35
C VAL A 285 6.28 -22.78 -3.55
N GLU A 286 7.18 -23.25 -4.42
CA GLU A 286 7.60 -22.51 -5.60
C GLU A 286 6.49 -22.41 -6.66
N SER A 287 5.63 -23.43 -6.79
CA SER A 287 4.44 -23.38 -7.67
C SER A 287 3.45 -22.33 -7.19
N THR A 288 3.27 -22.21 -5.87
CA THR A 288 2.47 -21.13 -5.28
C THR A 288 3.09 -19.78 -5.62
N ARG A 289 4.40 -19.60 -5.43
CA ARG A 289 5.10 -18.37 -5.81
C ARG A 289 4.94 -18.05 -7.31
N LEU A 290 5.13 -19.03 -8.19
CA LEU A 290 4.95 -18.89 -9.64
C LEU A 290 3.56 -18.34 -10.00
N SER A 291 2.50 -18.90 -9.40
CA SER A 291 1.12 -18.41 -9.63
C SER A 291 0.91 -16.99 -9.10
N GLN A 292 1.52 -16.65 -7.96
CA GLN A 292 1.42 -15.31 -7.37
C GLN A 292 2.27 -14.26 -8.09
N THR A 293 3.34 -14.65 -8.78
CA THR A 293 4.24 -13.71 -9.48
C THR A 293 4.08 -13.74 -11.00
N CYS A 294 3.01 -14.37 -11.52
CA CYS A 294 2.75 -14.39 -12.95
C CYS A 294 2.30 -13.01 -13.44
N ARG A 295 2.81 -12.58 -14.60
CA ARG A 295 2.55 -11.22 -15.13
C ARG A 295 1.08 -10.96 -15.41
N SER A 296 0.37 -11.94 -15.97
CA SER A 296 -1.07 -11.83 -16.23
C SER A 296 -1.89 -11.65 -14.95
N GLY A 297 -1.57 -12.39 -13.89
CA GLY A 297 -2.22 -12.26 -12.58
C GLY A 297 -1.96 -10.91 -11.93
N ILE A 298 -0.69 -10.44 -11.96
CA ILE A 298 -0.30 -9.13 -11.45
C ILE A 298 -1.04 -8.02 -12.21
N SER A 299 -1.02 -8.04 -13.55
CA SER A 299 -1.72 -7.04 -14.36
C SER A 299 -3.22 -7.04 -14.11
N ALA A 300 -3.86 -8.22 -14.05
CA ALA A 300 -5.28 -8.34 -13.74
C ALA A 300 -5.62 -7.75 -12.36
N ARG A 301 -4.78 -7.98 -11.34
CA ARG A 301 -4.98 -7.44 -9.99
C ARG A 301 -4.77 -5.92 -9.94
N ILE A 302 -3.78 -5.38 -10.66
CA ILE A 302 -3.59 -3.93 -10.78
C ILE A 302 -4.77 -3.27 -11.48
N THR A 303 -5.26 -3.85 -12.59
CA THR A 303 -6.47 -3.37 -13.28
C THR A 303 -7.66 -3.41 -12.34
N GLN A 304 -7.85 -4.50 -11.59
CA GLN A 304 -8.92 -4.63 -10.61
C GLN A 304 -8.86 -3.55 -9.50
N LYS A 305 -7.66 -3.28 -8.97
CA LYS A 305 -7.43 -2.22 -8.00
C LYS A 305 -7.67 -0.82 -8.59
N LEU A 306 -7.39 -0.63 -9.88
CA LEU A 306 -7.65 0.63 -10.57
C LEU A 306 -9.15 0.87 -10.81
N ILE A 307 -9.88 -0.12 -11.34
CA ILE A 307 -11.32 0.03 -11.63
C ILE A 307 -12.20 0.12 -10.38
N SER A 308 -11.67 -0.26 -9.22
CA SER A 308 -12.31 -0.05 -7.92
C SER A 308 -11.99 1.32 -7.32
N GLY A 309 -11.19 2.14 -8.01
CA GLY A 309 -10.74 3.46 -7.56
C GLY A 309 -9.76 3.42 -6.38
N ARG A 310 -9.18 2.25 -6.07
CA ARG A 310 -8.32 2.07 -4.87
C ARG A 310 -6.92 2.63 -5.00
N TYR A 311 -6.55 3.13 -6.17
CA TYR A 311 -5.38 4.00 -6.33
C TYR A 311 -5.72 5.48 -6.20
N GLY A 312 -6.99 5.82 -5.98
CA GLY A 312 -7.50 7.17 -6.12
C GLY A 312 -8.05 7.43 -7.53
N GLN A 313 -8.57 8.62 -7.71
CA GLN A 313 -9.09 9.12 -8.97
C GLN A 313 -7.96 9.68 -9.85
N PHE A 314 -8.11 9.54 -11.17
CA PHE A 314 -7.13 9.95 -12.18
C PHE A 314 -7.78 10.80 -13.28
N PRO A 315 -6.99 11.56 -14.08
CA PRO A 315 -7.51 12.27 -15.24
C PRO A 315 -8.01 11.30 -16.31
N ASN A 316 -8.97 11.73 -17.13
CA ASN A 316 -9.51 10.87 -18.20
C ASN A 316 -8.41 10.41 -19.16
N SER A 317 -7.46 11.28 -19.50
CA SER A 317 -6.33 10.97 -20.37
C SER A 317 -5.46 9.81 -19.87
N PHE A 318 -5.32 9.66 -18.56
CA PHE A 318 -4.64 8.50 -17.97
C PHE A 318 -5.51 7.26 -18.08
N LEU A 319 -6.78 7.35 -17.66
CA LEU A 319 -7.71 6.22 -17.61
C LEU A 319 -7.91 5.59 -19.00
N GLU A 320 -8.09 6.40 -20.04
CA GLU A 320 -8.20 5.97 -21.44
C GLU A 320 -6.96 5.22 -21.95
N LYS A 321 -5.78 5.52 -21.38
CA LYS A 321 -4.53 4.87 -21.75
C LYS A 321 -4.33 3.51 -21.07
N VAL A 322 -4.85 3.34 -19.85
CA VAL A 322 -4.56 2.15 -19.01
C VAL A 322 -5.76 1.20 -18.84
N LEU A 323 -6.98 1.62 -19.18
CA LEU A 323 -8.19 0.82 -19.11
C LEU A 323 -8.81 0.63 -20.51
N PRO A 324 -9.42 -0.54 -20.80
CA PRO A 324 -10.31 -0.71 -21.95
C PRO A 324 -11.51 0.24 -21.89
N ALA A 325 -11.97 0.71 -23.05
CA ALA A 325 -13.09 1.64 -23.17
C ALA A 325 -14.37 1.10 -22.51
N GLU A 326 -14.61 -0.20 -22.61
CA GLU A 326 -15.80 -0.86 -22.05
C GLU A 326 -15.87 -0.75 -20.52
N LEU A 327 -14.73 -0.63 -19.84
CA LEU A 327 -14.68 -0.45 -18.38
C LEU A 327 -14.92 1.00 -17.96
N LEU A 328 -14.67 1.97 -18.85
CA LEU A 328 -14.92 3.39 -18.58
C LEU A 328 -16.39 3.76 -18.77
N GLU A 329 -17.07 3.12 -19.73
CA GLU A 329 -18.48 3.36 -20.07
C GLU A 329 -19.48 2.72 -19.08
N GLY A 330 -19.01 1.87 -18.16
CA GLY A 330 -19.85 1.21 -17.14
C GLY A 330 -20.36 2.15 -16.03
N SER A 331 -21.36 1.67 -15.26
CA SER A 331 -21.95 2.39 -14.11
C SER A 331 -20.95 2.79 -13.01
N ASP A 332 -19.78 2.17 -13.06
CA ASP A 332 -18.77 2.14 -12.01
C ASP A 332 -17.54 2.97 -12.42
N GLY A 333 -17.26 3.04 -13.73
CA GLY A 333 -16.15 3.80 -14.31
C GLY A 333 -16.30 5.32 -14.13
N ARG A 334 -17.54 5.82 -14.05
CA ARG A 334 -17.85 7.25 -13.91
C ARG A 334 -17.28 7.92 -12.66
N TYR A 335 -16.89 7.17 -11.63
CA TYR A 335 -16.33 7.69 -10.37
C TYR A 335 -14.80 7.56 -10.28
N LEU A 336 -14.15 7.01 -11.31
CA LEU A 336 -12.70 6.85 -11.37
C LEU A 336 -11.98 8.14 -11.78
N SER A 337 -12.71 9.02 -12.46
CA SER A 337 -12.15 10.28 -12.94
C SER A 337 -12.13 11.33 -11.83
N ASN A 338 -11.09 12.15 -11.78
CA ASN A 338 -11.08 13.40 -11.00
C ASN A 338 -11.61 14.60 -11.82
N GLU A 339 -12.02 14.36 -13.08
CA GLU A 339 -12.59 15.33 -14.02
C GLU A 339 -14.08 15.01 -14.24
N MET A 340 -14.84 15.01 -13.15
CA MET A 340 -16.28 14.71 -13.19
C MET A 340 -17.11 15.94 -13.56
N GLU A 341 -18.09 15.74 -14.43
CA GLU A 341 -19.10 16.74 -14.75
C GLU A 341 -19.99 17.05 -13.53
N GLU A 342 -20.67 18.19 -13.56
CA GLU A 342 -21.48 18.66 -12.42
C GLU A 342 -22.53 17.65 -11.96
N GLU A 343 -23.28 17.05 -12.91
CA GLU A 343 -24.29 16.02 -12.61
C GLU A 343 -23.66 14.75 -11.97
N GLN A 344 -22.49 14.34 -12.46
CA GLN A 344 -21.78 13.18 -11.91
C GLN A 344 -21.27 13.47 -10.49
N MET A 345 -20.78 14.69 -10.26
CA MET A 345 -20.35 15.15 -8.95
C MET A 345 -21.50 15.22 -7.94
N GLU A 346 -22.69 15.69 -8.37
CA GLU A 346 -23.88 15.73 -7.52
C GLU A 346 -24.36 14.33 -7.14
N ALA A 347 -24.37 13.39 -8.10
CA ALA A 347 -24.70 11.99 -7.84
C ALA A 347 -23.71 11.36 -6.84
N TRP A 348 -22.42 11.63 -7.02
CA TRP A 348 -21.36 11.16 -6.14
C TRP A 348 -21.48 11.73 -4.71
N ALA A 349 -21.70 13.04 -4.59
CA ALA A 349 -21.90 13.68 -3.30
C ALA A 349 -23.13 13.14 -2.56
N SER A 350 -24.23 12.94 -3.28
CA SER A 350 -25.47 12.39 -2.73
C SER A 350 -25.27 10.97 -2.17
N GLU A 351 -24.52 10.13 -2.88
CA GLU A 351 -24.24 8.76 -2.41
C GLU A 351 -23.34 8.77 -1.16
N ILE A 352 -22.31 9.61 -1.14
CA ILE A 352 -21.45 9.75 0.05
C ILE A 352 -22.21 10.33 1.25
N GLU A 353 -23.11 11.29 1.02
CA GLU A 353 -23.96 11.87 2.06
C GLU A 353 -24.88 10.81 2.69
N GLU A 354 -25.54 9.99 1.86
CA GLU A 354 -26.37 8.89 2.35
C GLU A 354 -25.58 7.92 3.22
N ARG A 355 -24.35 7.56 2.80
CA ARG A 355 -23.47 6.67 3.56
C ARG A 355 -23.01 7.29 4.88
N ALA A 356 -22.64 8.57 4.87
CA ALA A 356 -22.25 9.29 6.08
C ALA A 356 -23.40 9.32 7.09
N ARG A 357 -24.62 9.64 6.64
CA ARG A 357 -25.83 9.60 7.47
C ARG A 357 -26.06 8.24 8.11
N LEU A 358 -26.01 7.16 7.32
CA LEU A 358 -26.21 5.79 7.82
C LEU A 358 -25.19 5.41 8.88
N ALA A 359 -23.91 5.75 8.67
CA ALA A 359 -22.85 5.45 9.63
C ALA A 359 -22.99 6.23 10.94
N ILE A 360 -23.38 7.51 10.89
CA ILE A 360 -23.67 8.31 12.09
C ILE A 360 -24.88 7.75 12.84
N ASP A 361 -25.97 7.45 12.14
CA ASP A 361 -27.18 6.87 12.73
C ASP A 361 -26.85 5.55 13.44
N GLU A 362 -26.03 4.69 12.83
CA GLU A 362 -25.56 3.45 13.44
C GLU A 362 -24.73 3.72 14.70
N ARG A 363 -23.75 4.63 14.63
CA ARG A 363 -22.93 5.01 15.79
C ARG A 363 -23.78 5.51 16.96
N GLN A 364 -24.76 6.38 16.70
CA GLN A 364 -25.69 6.87 17.72
C GLN A 364 -26.55 5.74 18.33
N ARG A 365 -27.00 4.77 17.52
CA ARG A 365 -27.69 3.56 18.02
C ARG A 365 -26.80 2.71 18.93
N TRP A 366 -25.51 2.57 18.60
CA TRP A 366 -24.56 1.86 19.46
C TRP A 366 -24.29 2.60 20.76
N ASP A 367 -24.04 3.91 20.71
CA ASP A 367 -23.78 4.72 21.89
C ASP A 367 -24.99 4.81 22.83
N SER A 368 -26.20 4.91 22.28
CA SER A 368 -27.44 4.84 23.07
C SER A 368 -27.67 3.47 23.72
N ARG A 369 -27.30 2.36 23.05
CA ARG A 369 -27.28 1.02 23.65
C ARG A 369 -26.24 0.88 24.76
N ARG A 370 -25.06 1.50 24.62
CA ARG A 370 -24.05 1.55 25.69
C ARG A 370 -24.53 2.38 26.88
N GLY A 371 -25.25 3.48 26.63
CA GLY A 371 -25.93 4.28 27.66
C GLY A 371 -27.05 3.52 28.40
N ALA A 372 -27.68 2.53 27.76
CA ALA A 372 -28.64 1.61 28.38
C ALA A 372 -27.96 0.40 29.08
N SER A 373 -26.66 0.21 28.88
CA SER A 373 -25.85 -0.90 29.37
C SER A 373 -24.79 -0.45 30.37
N THR A 374 -25.12 0.50 31.25
CA THR A 374 -24.41 0.61 32.53
C THR A 374 -25.00 -0.38 33.53
N CYS A 375 -24.90 -1.68 33.22
CA CYS A 375 -24.58 -2.65 34.25
C CYS A 375 -23.29 -3.33 33.81
N LEU A 376 -22.28 -3.25 34.67
CA LEU A 376 -21.03 -3.97 34.51
C LEU A 376 -21.35 -5.45 34.29
N ASN A 377 -21.11 -5.96 33.08
CA ASN A 377 -20.55 -7.28 32.78
C ASN A 377 -20.54 -7.45 31.24
N ASN A 378 -19.42 -7.94 30.72
CA ASN A 378 -19.19 -8.38 29.32
C ASN A 378 -18.52 -7.36 28.38
N LEU A 379 -17.42 -6.77 28.84
CA LEU A 379 -16.25 -6.59 27.97
C LEU A 379 -15.43 -7.87 28.10
N PHE A 380 -15.15 -8.55 26.98
CA PHE A 380 -14.65 -9.92 26.82
C PHE A 380 -15.74 -10.99 26.73
N ASP A 381 -16.46 -10.98 25.61
CA ASP A 381 -16.82 -12.19 24.86
C ASP A 381 -16.74 -11.87 23.36
#